data_AF-A0A357LPP0-F1
#
_entry.id   AF-A0A357LPP0-F1
#
_cell.length_a   1.000
_cell.length_b   1.000
_cell.length_c   1.000
_cell.angle_alpha   90.00
_cell.angle_beta   90.00
_cell.angle_gamma   90.00
#
_symmetry.space_group_name_H-M   'P 1'
#
loop_
_entity.id
_entity.type
_entity.pdbx_description
1 polymer ?
#
loop_
_entity_poly.entity_id
_entity_poly.type
_entity_poly.pdbx_seq_one_letter_code
_entity_poly.pdbx_strand_id
1 'polypeptide(L)' 'ADLVHLAEPQIAERWLGHYAYLPNATSLVFSPADGVTAVNQTTGQGMTHGFSIAQDVIADMVR' A
#
# COMPACT_ATOMS: atom_id res chain seq x y z
N ALA A 1 45.42 12.41 -1.29
CA ALA A 1 44.34 11.63 -0.67
C ALA A 1 43.74 10.79 -1.79
N ASP A 2 43.89 9.47 -1.71
CA ASP A 2 43.34 8.58 -2.73
C ASP A 2 41.82 8.56 -2.62
N LEU A 3 41.15 8.91 -3.71
CA LEU A 3 39.70 8.88 -3.81
C LEU A 3 39.24 7.47 -4.17
N VAL A 4 38.22 6.97 -3.48
CA VAL A 4 37.59 5.69 -3.80
C VAL A 4 36.80 5.84 -5.10
N HIS A 5 37.13 5.01 -6.10
CA HIS A 5 36.33 4.87 -7.30
C HIS A 5 35.25 3.80 -7.10
N LEU A 6 33.98 4.20 -7.21
CA LEU A 6 32.84 3.28 -7.22
C LEU A 6 32.51 2.87 -8.66
N ALA A 7 32.04 1.64 -8.82
CA ALA A 7 31.57 1.15 -10.11
C ALA A 7 30.33 1.92 -10.59
N GLU A 8 30.16 2.01 -11.90
CA GLU A 8 28.98 2.65 -12.49
C GLU A 8 27.72 1.79 -12.23
N PRO A 9 26.67 2.34 -11.61
CA PRO A 9 25.46 1.60 -11.32
C PRO A 9 24.75 1.17 -12.60
N GLN A 10 24.34 -0.11 -12.64
CA GLN A 10 23.58 -0.70 -13.75
C GLN A 10 22.13 -0.97 -13.31
N ILE A 11 21.18 -0.78 -14.22
CA ILE A 11 19.77 -1.04 -13.95
C ILE A 11 19.54 -2.56 -13.97
N ALA A 12 19.22 -3.14 -12.81
CA ALA A 12 18.89 -4.56 -12.71
C ALA A 12 17.54 -4.88 -13.37
N GLU A 13 16.55 -3.98 -13.22
CA GLU A 13 15.15 -4.27 -13.54
C GLU A 13 14.28 -3.01 -13.60
N ARG A 14 13.10 -3.12 -14.23
CA ARG A 14 12.12 -2.05 -14.41
C ARG A 14 10.71 -2.60 -14.25
N TRP A 15 9.84 -1.81 -13.64
CA TRP A 15 8.44 -2.19 -13.39
C TRP A 15 7.51 -0.99 -13.47
N LEU A 16 6.23 -1.31 -13.67
CA LEU A 16 5.12 -0.40 -13.55
C LEU A 16 4.15 -0.93 -12.48
N GLY A 17 3.76 -0.06 -11.58
CA GLY A 17 2.72 -0.31 -10.59
C GLY A 17 1.54 0.62 -10.80
N HIS A 18 0.35 0.16 -10.42
CA HIS A 18 -0.86 0.98 -10.38
C HIS A 18 -1.32 1.11 -8.94
N TYR A 19 -1.48 2.35 -8.48
CA TYR A 19 -2.15 2.62 -7.22
C TYR A 19 -3.65 2.71 -7.47
N ALA A 20 -4.43 2.05 -6.61
CA ALA A 20 -5.84 2.39 -6.50
C ALA A 20 -5.94 3.86 -6.10
N TYR A 21 -6.94 4.58 -6.61
CA TYR A 21 -7.11 6.00 -6.34
C TYR A 21 -8.56 6.31 -6.01
N LEU A 22 -8.75 7.13 -4.98
CA LEU A 22 -10.04 7.68 -4.60
C LEU A 22 -9.80 9.09 -4.02
N PRO A 23 -10.44 10.15 -4.56
CA PRO A 23 -10.25 11.50 -4.05
C PRO A 23 -10.61 11.61 -2.56
N ASN A 24 -9.79 12.34 -1.80
CA ASN A 24 -10.00 12.66 -0.39
C ASN A 24 -10.10 11.44 0.56
N ALA A 25 -9.64 10.26 0.14
CA ALA A 25 -9.62 9.06 0.96
C ALA A 25 -8.26 8.36 0.88
N THR A 26 -7.79 7.82 2.00
CA THR A 26 -6.55 7.04 2.10
C THR A 26 -6.80 5.52 2.07
N SER A 27 -8.02 5.10 2.37
CA SER A 27 -8.50 3.72 2.24
C SER A 27 -9.99 3.70 1.95
N LEU A 28 -10.46 2.61 1.35
CA LEU A 28 -11.86 2.29 1.12
C LEU A 28 -12.16 0.95 1.78
N VAL A 29 -13.17 0.93 2.65
CA VAL A 29 -13.71 -0.28 3.28
C VAL A 29 -15.19 -0.34 2.95
N PHE A 30 -15.65 -1.47 2.41
CA PHE A 30 -17.05 -1.63 2.01
C PHE A 30 -17.46 -3.10 1.97
N SER A 31 -18.77 -3.36 1.98
CA SER A 31 -19.32 -4.71 1.95
C SER A 31 -20.06 -4.95 0.63
N PRO A 32 -19.41 -5.58 -0.38
CA PRO A 32 -20.04 -5.80 -1.68
C PRO A 32 -21.13 -6.89 -1.66
N ALA A 33 -21.12 -7.75 -0.65
CA ALA A 33 -22.07 -8.85 -0.46
C ALA A 33 -22.14 -9.23 1.03
N ASP A 34 -23.18 -9.98 1.40
CA ASP A 34 -23.35 -10.49 2.78
C ASP A 34 -22.13 -11.32 3.22
N GLY A 35 -21.58 -10.97 4.38
CA GLY A 35 -20.41 -11.65 4.95
C GLY A 35 -19.07 -11.32 4.29
N VAL A 36 -19.02 -10.36 3.34
CA VAL A 36 -17.77 -9.95 2.68
C VAL A 36 -17.40 -8.53 3.06
N THR A 37 -16.17 -8.33 3.54
CA THR A 37 -15.57 -7.00 3.74
C THR A 37 -14.39 -6.83 2.78
N ALA A 38 -14.53 -5.89 1.86
CA ALA A 38 -13.46 -5.51 0.94
C ALA A 38 -12.71 -4.30 1.50
N VAL A 39 -11.37 -4.37 1.48
CA VAL A 39 -10.47 -3.33 1.97
C VAL A 39 -9.51 -2.97 0.85
N ASN A 40 -9.40 -1.69 0.52
CA ASN A 40 -8.49 -1.20 -0.50
C ASN A 40 -7.74 0.04 0.00
N GLN A 41 -6.45 0.13 -0.30
CA GLN A 41 -5.62 1.29 0.02
C GLN A 41 -5.51 2.17 -1.22
N THR A 42 -5.97 3.41 -1.14
CA THR A 42 -6.20 4.30 -2.31
C THR A 42 -5.04 5.25 -2.60
N THR A 43 -3.83 4.90 -2.18
CA THR A 43 -2.57 5.62 -2.40
C THR A 43 -1.42 4.61 -2.60
N GLY A 44 -0.16 5.05 -2.54
CA GLY A 44 1.01 4.18 -2.63
C GLY A 44 1.56 3.65 -1.31
N GLN A 45 0.80 3.78 -0.23
CA GLN A 45 1.28 3.54 1.13
C GLN A 45 0.76 2.22 1.74
N GLY A 46 0.32 1.28 0.91
CA GLY A 46 -0.29 0.01 1.34
C GLY A 46 0.62 -0.81 2.23
N MET A 47 1.90 -0.94 1.86
CA MET A 47 2.88 -1.67 2.67
C MET A 47 3.15 -0.99 4.02
N THR A 48 3.11 0.35 4.06
CA THR A 48 3.38 1.11 5.30
C THR A 48 2.21 1.04 6.29
N HIS A 49 0.97 1.11 5.81
CA HIS A 49 -0.22 1.24 6.66
C HIS A 49 -1.12 0.00 6.69
N GLY A 50 -0.74 -1.08 6.02
CA GLY A 50 -1.58 -2.29 5.91
C GLY A 50 -2.04 -2.83 7.26
N PHE A 51 -1.17 -2.82 8.26
CA PHE A 51 -1.52 -3.31 9.61
C PHE A 51 -2.45 -2.39 10.38
N SER A 52 -2.25 -1.06 10.31
CA SER A 52 -3.17 -0.13 11.00
C SER A 52 -4.56 -0.19 10.38
N ILE A 53 -4.64 -0.25 9.04
CA ILE A 53 -5.91 -0.43 8.32
C ILE A 53 -6.59 -1.74 8.74
N ALA A 54 -5.84 -2.85 8.79
CA ALA A 54 -6.39 -4.14 9.21
C ALA A 54 -6.90 -4.12 10.66
N GLN A 55 -6.17 -3.48 11.57
CA GLN A 55 -6.57 -3.33 12.97
C GLN A 55 -7.92 -2.61 13.07
N ASP A 56 -8.07 -1.48 12.39
CA ASP A 56 -9.29 -0.67 12.42
C ASP A 56 -10.49 -1.45 11.85
N VAL A 57 -10.31 -2.12 10.71
CA VAL A 57 -11.36 -2.92 10.07
C VAL A 57 -11.80 -4.08 10.95
N ILE A 58 -10.86 -4.83 11.52
CA ILE A 58 -11.19 -5.98 12.39
C ILE A 58 -11.91 -5.51 13.65
N ALA A 59 -11.48 -4.38 14.25
CA ALA A 59 -12.12 -3.82 15.43
C ALA A 59 -13.59 -3.42 15.15
N ASP A 60 -13.88 -2.90 13.96
CA ASP A 60 -15.24 -2.58 13.54
C ASP A 60 -16.09 -3.83 13.25
N MET A 61 -15.49 -4.93 12.77
CA MET A 61 -16.20 -6.18 12.48
C MET A 61 -16.65 -6.96 13.72
N VAL A 62 -15.95 -6.81 14.84
CA VAL A 62 -16.23 -7.55 16.09
C VAL A 62 -17.06 -6.74 17.10
N ARG A 63 -17.50 -5.55 16.71
CA ARG A 63 -18.30 -4.65 17.54
C ARG A 63 -19.77 -5.08 17.58
#